data_AF-A0A3P8PNH7-F1
#
_entry.id   AF-A0A3P8PNH7-F1
#
_cell.length_a   1.000
_cell.length_b   1.000
_cell.length_c   1.000
_cell.angle_alpha   90.00
_cell.angle_beta   90.00
_cell.angle_gamma   90.00
#
_symmetry.space_group_name_H-M   'P 1'
#
loop_
_entity.id
_entity.type
_entity.pdbx_description
1 polymer ?
#
loop_
_entity_poly.entity_id
_entity_poly.type
_entity_poly.pdbx_seq_one_letter_code
_entity_poly.pdbx_strand_id
1 'polypeptide(L)'
;MCFPVGYAAVFIVPVLSCRPNEYKTNDGQCCPMCNKGRVVRKDCTVYAGTQCRFCDLGTFMNQPNGLYNCFPCTSCDTGHGLFVKQNCTATTDTVCDVLNGYYCKDLTDSNGCSLTEKHSQCAAGQRIKEPGTSRSDTVCEDCQPGFFSKDGVSCTAWKVAVPHHIICNNTGIILYTVLL
;
A
#
# COMPACT_ATOMS: atom_id res chain seq x y z
N MET A 1 -20.39 -71.79 0.04
CA MET A 1 -19.18 -71.28 0.75
C MET A 1 -19.43 -69.80 1.06
N CYS A 2 -19.76 -69.45 2.30
CA CYS A 2 -19.95 -68.05 2.71
C CYS A 2 -18.59 -67.43 3.07
N PHE A 3 -18.24 -66.29 2.47
CA PHE A 3 -17.11 -65.47 2.92
C PHE A 3 -17.66 -64.37 3.84
N PRO A 4 -17.12 -64.18 5.06
CA PRO A 4 -17.59 -63.14 5.95
C PRO A 4 -17.06 -61.79 5.45
N VAL A 5 -17.97 -60.87 5.14
CA VAL A 5 -17.62 -59.46 4.89
C VAL A 5 -17.24 -58.85 6.23
N GLY A 6 -15.94 -58.83 6.53
CA GLY A 6 -15.39 -58.19 7.72
C GLY A 6 -15.52 -56.68 7.60
N TYR A 7 -16.41 -56.08 8.39
CA TYR A 7 -16.52 -54.63 8.54
C TYR A 7 -15.34 -54.14 9.40
N ALA A 8 -14.32 -53.55 8.79
CA ALA A 8 -13.26 -52.89 9.51
C ALA A 8 -13.77 -51.54 10.03
N ALA A 9 -14.05 -51.46 11.34
CA ALA A 9 -14.31 -50.18 11.99
C ALA A 9 -13.01 -49.36 12.01
N VAL A 10 -12.91 -48.38 11.12
CA VAL A 10 -11.85 -47.38 11.16
C VAL A 10 -12.14 -46.44 12.33
N PHE A 11 -11.49 -46.66 13.46
CA PHE A 11 -11.50 -45.71 14.57
C PHE A 11 -10.69 -44.49 14.16
N ILE A 12 -11.36 -43.47 13.63
CA ILE A 12 -10.79 -42.14 13.49
C ILE A 12 -10.60 -41.62 14.91
N VAL A 13 -9.41 -41.82 15.49
CA VAL A 13 -9.01 -41.14 16.72
C VAL A 13 -9.08 -39.65 16.40
N PRO A 14 -9.96 -38.87 17.05
CA PRO A 14 -9.98 -37.44 16.81
C PRO A 14 -8.59 -36.93 17.18
N VAL A 15 -7.89 -36.36 16.20
CA VAL A 15 -6.64 -35.64 16.47
C VAL A 15 -7.02 -34.62 17.54
N LEU A 16 -6.46 -34.77 18.73
CA LEU A 16 -6.77 -33.92 19.87
C LEU A 16 -6.15 -32.54 19.61
N SER A 17 -6.80 -31.79 18.73
CA SER A 17 -6.46 -30.42 18.40
C SER A 17 -6.80 -29.55 19.60
N CYS A 18 -5.94 -28.57 19.88
CA CYS A 18 -6.18 -27.62 20.96
C CYS A 18 -7.46 -26.81 20.70
N ARG A 19 -8.08 -26.32 21.76
CA ARG A 19 -9.28 -25.48 21.65
C ARG A 19 -8.94 -24.15 20.93
N PRO A 20 -9.92 -23.41 20.39
CA PRO A 20 -9.66 -22.19 19.60
C PRO A 20 -8.82 -21.10 20.30
N ASN A 21 -8.78 -21.06 21.64
CA ASN A 21 -7.99 -20.10 22.42
C ASN A 21 -6.74 -20.72 23.07
N GLU A 22 -6.31 -21.86 22.55
CA GLU A 22 -5.15 -22.61 23.03
C GLU A 22 -4.17 -22.85 21.89
N TYR A 23 -2.89 -22.82 22.21
CA TYR A 23 -1.82 -23.19 21.29
C TYR A 23 -1.17 -24.50 21.76
N LYS A 24 -0.57 -25.21 20.81
CA LYS A 24 0.14 -26.46 21.07
C LYS A 24 1.62 -26.15 21.35
N THR A 25 2.11 -26.64 22.49
CA THR A 25 3.53 -26.61 22.84
C THR A 25 4.32 -27.69 22.09
N ASN A 26 5.65 -27.63 22.14
CA ASN A 26 6.50 -28.65 21.53
C ASN A 26 6.27 -30.04 22.14
N ASP A 27 5.96 -30.09 23.44
CA ASP A 27 5.64 -31.33 24.17
C ASP A 27 4.21 -31.84 23.89
N GLY A 28 3.47 -31.15 23.02
CA GLY A 28 2.13 -31.53 22.60
C GLY A 28 1.02 -31.14 23.58
N GLN A 29 1.34 -30.47 24.69
CA GLN A 29 0.36 -29.92 25.62
C GLN A 29 -0.33 -28.70 25.02
N CYS A 30 -1.65 -28.59 25.22
CA CYS A 30 -2.42 -27.39 24.89
C CYS A 30 -2.37 -26.37 26.02
N CYS A 31 -1.99 -25.15 25.69
CA CYS A 31 -1.81 -24.04 26.63
C CYS A 31 -2.69 -22.85 26.23
N PRO A 32 -3.25 -22.09 27.19
CA PRO A 32 -4.04 -20.91 26.89
C PRO A 32 -3.17 -19.84 26.21
N MET A 33 -3.70 -19.18 25.19
CA MET A 33 -3.00 -18.12 24.46
C MET A 33 -2.77 -16.86 25.29
N CYS A 34 -1.75 -16.08 24.91
CA CYS A 34 -1.55 -14.72 25.38
C CYS A 34 -2.50 -13.76 24.66
N ASN A 35 -3.00 -12.74 25.38
CA ASN A 35 -3.81 -11.67 24.80
C ASN A 35 -3.00 -10.79 23.84
N LYS A 36 -3.70 -10.00 23.01
CA LYS A 36 -3.09 -8.98 22.14
C LYS A 36 -2.08 -8.10 22.90
N GLY A 37 -1.02 -7.70 22.20
CA GLY A 37 0.12 -6.95 22.74
C GLY A 37 1.03 -7.72 23.68
N ARG A 38 0.85 -9.04 23.74
CA ARG A 38 1.69 -9.94 24.52
C ARG A 38 2.02 -11.21 23.76
N VAL A 39 3.13 -11.82 24.15
CA VAL A 39 3.64 -13.09 23.60
C VAL A 39 4.10 -14.00 24.72
N VAL A 40 4.22 -15.29 24.41
CA VAL A 40 4.66 -16.33 25.34
C VAL A 40 6.08 -16.03 25.80
N ARG A 41 6.25 -15.89 27.11
CA ARG A 41 7.57 -15.89 27.77
C ARG A 41 7.94 -17.29 28.23
N LYS A 42 6.97 -18.02 28.77
CA LYS A 42 7.12 -19.39 29.23
C LYS A 42 5.80 -20.13 29.00
N ASP A 43 5.91 -21.34 28.49
CA ASP A 43 4.77 -22.23 28.32
C ASP A 43 4.05 -22.50 29.64
N CYS A 44 2.77 -22.86 29.53
CA CYS A 44 2.00 -23.32 30.66
C CYS A 44 2.57 -24.65 31.21
N THR A 45 2.21 -24.95 32.45
CA THR A 45 2.48 -26.25 33.07
C THR A 45 1.16 -26.86 33.52
N VAL A 46 1.18 -28.09 34.03
CA VAL A 46 -0.02 -28.75 34.59
C VAL A 46 -0.68 -27.92 35.71
N TYR A 47 0.10 -27.08 36.41
CA TYR A 47 -0.37 -26.33 37.58
C TYR A 47 -0.45 -24.81 37.38
N ALA A 48 0.08 -24.28 36.27
CA ALA A 48 0.15 -22.84 36.02
C ALA A 48 -0.14 -22.51 34.56
N GLY A 49 -0.91 -21.46 34.31
CA GLY A 49 -1.18 -20.95 32.96
C GLY A 49 0.06 -20.38 32.26
N THR A 50 -0.10 -20.07 30.98
CA THR A 50 0.96 -19.49 30.14
C THR A 50 1.46 -18.17 30.73
N GLN A 51 2.77 -18.02 30.83
CA GLN A 51 3.37 -16.76 31.24
C GLN A 51 3.58 -15.87 30.03
N CYS A 52 2.93 -14.71 30.00
CA CYS A 52 3.00 -13.77 28.89
C CYS A 52 3.85 -12.55 29.23
N ARG A 53 4.62 -12.05 28.25
CA ARG A 53 5.34 -10.77 28.32
C ARG A 53 4.75 -9.77 27.33
N PHE A 54 4.92 -8.48 27.59
CA PHE A 54 4.55 -7.43 26.64
C PHE A 54 5.46 -7.43 25.42
N CYS A 55 4.92 -6.94 24.30
CA CYS A 55 5.73 -6.57 23.14
C CYS A 55 6.65 -5.40 23.49
N ASP A 56 7.87 -5.47 22.98
CA ASP A 56 8.87 -4.41 23.13
C ASP A 56 8.56 -3.27 22.14
N LEU A 57 9.13 -2.09 22.40
CA LEU A 57 8.98 -0.94 21.51
C LEU A 57 9.44 -1.29 20.08
N GLY A 58 8.67 -0.89 19.08
CA GLY A 58 8.92 -1.25 17.68
C GLY A 58 8.36 -2.62 17.27
N THR A 59 7.59 -3.27 18.14
CA THR A 59 6.87 -4.52 17.82
C THR A 59 5.41 -4.48 18.28
N PHE A 60 4.57 -5.30 17.65
CA PHE A 60 3.15 -5.39 17.97
C PHE A 60 2.62 -6.82 17.86
N MET A 61 1.44 -7.05 18.46
CA MET A 61 0.69 -8.29 18.34
C MET A 61 -0.80 -7.96 18.37
N ASN A 62 -1.46 -8.11 17.23
CA ASN A 62 -2.85 -7.67 17.04
C ASN A 62 -3.90 -8.72 17.47
N GLN A 63 -3.49 -9.97 17.69
CA GLN A 63 -4.40 -11.07 18.03
C GLN A 63 -3.93 -11.88 19.25
N PRO A 64 -4.85 -12.59 19.93
CA PRO A 64 -4.46 -13.64 20.86
C PRO A 64 -3.59 -14.70 20.16
N ASN A 65 -2.52 -15.13 20.82
CA ASN A 65 -1.51 -15.96 20.16
C ASN A 65 -0.75 -16.88 21.14
N GLY A 66 -0.09 -17.89 20.57
CA GLY A 66 0.90 -18.73 21.24
C GLY A 66 2.33 -18.51 20.74
N LEU A 67 2.62 -17.33 20.19
CA LEU A 67 3.92 -16.98 19.62
C LEU A 67 4.86 -16.50 20.72
N TYR A 68 6.17 -16.65 20.49
CA TYR A 68 7.22 -16.21 21.41
C TYR A 68 7.75 -14.80 21.10
N ASN A 69 7.50 -14.32 19.88
CA ASN A 69 7.98 -13.04 19.36
C ASN A 69 6.82 -12.23 18.79
N CYS A 70 6.88 -10.92 19.01
CA CYS A 70 5.94 -9.98 18.41
C CYS A 70 6.35 -9.69 16.96
N PHE A 71 5.40 -9.19 16.16
CA PHE A 71 5.69 -8.77 14.80
C PHE A 71 6.40 -7.42 14.81
N PRO A 72 7.40 -7.19 13.94
CA PRO A 72 7.99 -5.87 13.80
C PRO A 72 6.97 -4.89 13.24
N CYS A 73 7.00 -3.65 13.73
CA CYS A 73 6.16 -2.60 13.17
C CYS A 73 6.59 -2.25 11.73
N THR A 74 5.63 -1.97 10.87
CA THR A 74 5.86 -1.46 9.52
C THR A 74 6.54 -0.08 9.59
N SER A 75 7.50 0.15 8.69
CA SER A 75 8.21 1.42 8.53
C SER A 75 7.67 2.16 7.30
N CYS A 76 7.32 3.44 7.46
CA CYS A 76 6.86 4.28 6.35
C CYS A 76 8.05 5.07 5.79
N ASP A 77 8.57 4.64 4.64
CA ASP A 77 9.72 5.30 4.01
C ASP A 77 9.30 6.55 3.23
N THR A 78 9.74 7.71 3.73
CA THR A 78 9.53 9.01 3.06
C THR A 78 10.19 9.09 1.70
N GLY A 79 11.30 8.37 1.47
CA GLY A 79 11.94 8.27 0.16
C GLY A 79 11.06 7.56 -0.88
N HIS A 80 10.14 6.73 -0.41
CA HIS A 80 9.16 6.00 -1.23
C HIS A 80 7.75 6.63 -1.15
N GLY A 81 7.66 7.94 -0.86
CA GLY A 81 6.38 8.65 -0.90
C GLY A 81 5.40 8.29 0.23
N LEU A 82 5.86 7.67 1.32
CA LEU A 82 5.02 7.29 2.46
C LEU A 82 5.34 8.14 3.70
N PHE A 83 4.35 8.35 4.55
CA PHE A 83 4.55 8.94 5.88
C PHE A 83 3.69 8.22 6.93
N VAL A 84 4.10 8.33 8.19
CA VAL A 84 3.36 7.73 9.32
C VAL A 84 2.09 8.53 9.59
N LYS A 85 0.94 7.91 9.33
CA LYS A 85 -0.38 8.46 9.72
C LYS A 85 -0.76 8.04 11.13
N GLN A 86 -0.49 6.79 11.48
CA GLN A 86 -0.73 6.26 12.82
C GLN A 86 0.52 5.50 13.29
N ASN A 87 0.97 5.84 14.49
CA ASN A 87 2.10 5.18 15.13
C ASN A 87 1.74 3.75 15.56
N CYS A 88 2.74 2.88 15.51
CA CYS A 88 2.65 1.54 16.05
C CYS A 88 2.39 1.56 17.57
N THR A 89 1.63 0.57 18.05
CA THR A 89 1.43 0.31 19.47
C THR A 89 1.70 -1.16 19.75
N ALA A 90 1.75 -1.58 21.02
CA ALA A 90 1.88 -3.00 21.33
C ALA A 90 0.78 -3.87 20.67
N THR A 91 -0.40 -3.30 20.34
CA THR A 91 -1.52 -4.06 19.77
C THR A 91 -1.84 -3.77 18.31
N THR A 92 -1.22 -2.75 17.71
CA THR A 92 -1.57 -2.29 16.36
C THR A 92 -0.31 -1.94 15.60
N ASP A 93 -0.25 -2.30 14.32
CA ASP A 93 0.84 -1.89 13.45
C ASP A 93 0.82 -0.37 13.18
N THR A 94 1.92 0.13 12.61
CA THR A 94 1.98 1.43 11.95
C THR A 94 1.04 1.46 10.75
N VAL A 95 0.32 2.58 10.57
CA VAL A 95 -0.45 2.83 9.35
C VAL A 95 0.25 3.93 8.56
N CYS A 96 0.65 3.61 7.33
CA CYS A 96 1.28 4.56 6.40
C CYS A 96 0.24 5.23 5.51
N ASP A 97 0.47 6.49 5.15
CA ASP A 97 -0.31 7.24 4.16
C ASP A 97 0.63 7.91 3.15
N VAL A 98 0.05 8.51 2.11
CA VAL A 98 0.78 8.90 0.91
C VAL A 98 1.18 10.37 0.94
N LEU A 99 2.45 10.66 0.70
CA LEU A 99 2.97 12.03 0.56
C LEU A 99 2.42 12.72 -0.69
N ASN A 100 2.35 14.05 -0.64
CA ASN A 100 1.93 14.85 -1.79
C ASN A 100 2.83 14.60 -3.01
N GLY A 101 2.20 14.54 -4.18
CA GLY A 101 2.88 14.18 -5.44
C GLY A 101 3.00 12.68 -5.69
N TYR A 102 2.39 11.85 -4.83
CA TYR A 102 2.28 10.40 -5.01
C TYR A 102 0.82 9.96 -4.86
N TYR A 103 0.50 8.79 -5.40
CA TYR A 103 -0.75 8.09 -5.17
C TYR A 103 -0.49 6.66 -4.72
N CYS A 104 -1.46 6.09 -4.00
CA CYS A 104 -1.39 4.72 -3.52
C CYS A 104 -1.69 3.74 -4.64
N LYS A 105 -0.80 2.76 -4.83
CA LYS A 105 -0.99 1.64 -5.76
C LYS A 105 -1.59 0.43 -5.04
N ASP A 106 -1.08 0.14 -3.84
CA ASP A 106 -1.53 -1.00 -3.03
C ASP A 106 -2.01 -0.54 -1.65
N LEU A 107 -3.29 -0.82 -1.37
CA LEU A 107 -3.91 -0.57 -0.08
C LEU A 107 -3.66 -1.74 0.88
N THR A 108 -3.51 -1.40 2.15
CA THR A 108 -3.46 -2.36 3.26
C THR A 108 -4.85 -2.54 3.88
N ASP A 109 -5.07 -3.65 4.59
CA ASP A 109 -6.32 -3.92 5.31
C ASP A 109 -6.69 -2.83 6.35
N SER A 110 -5.70 -2.07 6.82
CA SER A 110 -5.86 -0.96 7.76
C SER A 110 -6.24 0.37 7.09
N ASN A 111 -6.57 0.36 5.79
CA ASN A 111 -6.77 1.55 4.94
C ASN A 111 -5.51 2.46 4.82
N GLY A 112 -4.35 1.94 5.22
CA GLY A 112 -3.04 2.51 4.90
C GLY A 112 -2.58 2.15 3.48
N CYS A 113 -1.42 2.68 3.08
CA CYS A 113 -0.79 2.40 1.79
C CYS A 113 0.55 1.67 1.99
N SER A 114 0.79 0.59 1.23
CA SER A 114 2.07 -0.15 1.25
C SER A 114 2.99 0.19 0.09
N LEU A 115 2.42 0.56 -1.06
CA LEU A 115 3.17 0.90 -2.27
C LEU A 115 2.60 2.18 -2.89
N THR A 116 3.49 3.13 -3.18
CA THR A 116 3.12 4.38 -3.85
C THR A 116 3.78 4.50 -5.21
N GLU A 117 3.20 5.35 -6.04
CA GLU A 117 3.76 5.75 -7.32
C GLU A 117 3.66 7.27 -7.43
N LYS A 118 4.66 7.90 -8.04
CA LYS A 118 4.69 9.35 -8.20
C LYS A 118 3.62 9.76 -9.21
N HIS A 119 2.97 10.89 -8.97
CA HIS A 119 2.03 11.45 -9.94
C HIS A 119 2.71 11.72 -11.29
N SER A 120 2.04 11.34 -12.37
CA SER A 120 2.44 11.61 -13.74
C SER A 120 2.52 13.11 -14.00
N GLN A 121 3.55 13.50 -14.75
CA GLN A 121 3.66 14.86 -15.28
C GLN A 121 3.14 14.89 -16.71
N CYS A 122 2.17 15.76 -16.97
CA CYS A 122 1.65 15.94 -18.31
C CYS A 122 2.72 16.54 -19.23
N ALA A 123 2.76 16.08 -20.48
CA ALA A 123 3.74 16.53 -21.44
C ALA A 123 3.43 17.94 -21.97
N ALA A 124 4.41 18.57 -22.62
CA ALA A 124 4.16 19.78 -23.39
C ALA A 124 3.10 19.49 -24.47
N GLY A 125 2.20 20.45 -24.68
CA GLY A 125 1.00 20.27 -25.51
C GLY A 125 -0.18 19.63 -24.79
N GLN A 126 -0.03 19.21 -23.53
CA GLN A 126 -1.11 18.70 -22.68
C GLN A 126 -1.41 19.63 -21.50
N ARG A 127 -2.58 19.45 -20.90
CA ARG A 127 -2.98 20.08 -19.64
C ARG A 127 -3.35 19.03 -18.61
N ILE A 128 -3.34 19.44 -17.35
CA ILE A 128 -3.99 18.69 -16.28
C ILE A 128 -5.50 18.80 -16.50
N LYS A 129 -6.14 17.65 -16.71
CA LYS A 129 -7.60 17.52 -16.73
C LYS A 129 -8.14 17.33 -15.33
N GLU A 130 -7.56 16.38 -14.60
CA GLU A 130 -7.89 16.09 -13.21
C GLU A 130 -6.58 15.99 -12.42
N PRO A 131 -6.46 16.72 -11.30
CA PRO A 131 -5.27 16.64 -10.46
C PRO A 131 -5.19 15.26 -9.78
N GLY A 132 -3.97 14.75 -9.61
CA GLY A 132 -3.74 13.53 -8.85
C GLY A 132 -4.19 13.65 -7.39
N THR A 133 -4.63 12.53 -6.82
CA THR A 133 -5.03 12.42 -5.41
C THR A 133 -4.15 11.38 -4.70
N SER A 134 -4.36 11.15 -3.40
CA SER A 134 -3.68 10.06 -2.69
C SER A 134 -4.07 8.65 -3.18
N ARG A 135 -5.09 8.53 -4.04
CA ARG A 135 -5.63 7.27 -4.56
C ARG A 135 -5.65 7.16 -6.08
N SER A 136 -5.38 8.25 -6.79
CA SER A 136 -5.44 8.30 -8.24
C SER A 136 -4.30 9.15 -8.80
N ASP A 137 -3.83 8.75 -9.98
CA ASP A 137 -2.84 9.54 -10.70
C ASP A 137 -3.46 10.81 -11.32
N THR A 138 -2.60 11.72 -11.77
CA THR A 138 -2.96 12.90 -12.56
C THR A 138 -3.44 12.47 -13.94
N VAL A 139 -4.58 13.01 -14.37
CA VAL A 139 -5.13 12.75 -15.71
C VAL A 139 -4.74 13.90 -16.63
N CYS A 140 -4.06 13.56 -17.73
CA CYS A 140 -3.63 14.50 -18.75
C CYS A 140 -4.57 14.51 -19.96
N GLU A 141 -4.73 15.67 -20.60
CA GLU A 141 -5.51 15.83 -21.82
C GLU A 141 -4.78 16.76 -22.80
N ASP A 142 -4.83 16.44 -24.10
CA ASP A 142 -4.20 17.26 -25.13
C ASP A 142 -4.89 18.62 -25.27
N CYS A 143 -4.10 19.65 -25.56
CA CYS A 143 -4.64 20.97 -25.86
C CYS A 143 -5.41 20.95 -27.19
N GLN A 144 -6.54 21.67 -27.21
CA GLN A 144 -7.32 21.88 -28.41
C GLN A 144 -6.53 22.70 -29.45
N PRO A 145 -6.84 22.57 -30.75
CA PRO A 145 -6.22 23.37 -31.80
C PRO A 145 -6.26 24.88 -31.48
N GLY A 146 -5.12 25.55 -31.62
CA GLY A 146 -4.95 26.96 -31.26
C GLY A 146 -4.49 27.22 -29.82
N PHE A 147 -4.34 26.18 -28.99
CA PHE A 147 -3.85 26.27 -27.62
C PHE A 147 -2.64 25.36 -27.36
N PHE A 148 -1.75 25.76 -26.46
CA PHE A 148 -0.58 24.97 -26.03
C PHE A 148 -0.21 25.28 -24.60
N SER A 149 0.39 24.27 -24.00
CA SER A 149 0.89 24.27 -22.65
C SER A 149 2.36 23.88 -22.72
N LYS A 150 3.24 24.80 -22.34
CA LYS A 150 4.68 24.52 -22.31
C LYS A 150 5.04 23.56 -21.16
N ASP A 151 4.39 23.75 -20.02
CA ASP A 151 4.73 23.09 -18.76
C ASP A 151 3.78 21.93 -18.41
N GLY A 152 2.86 21.56 -19.30
CA GLY A 152 1.91 20.47 -19.08
C GLY A 152 0.74 20.80 -18.14
N VAL A 153 0.67 22.02 -17.59
CA VAL A 153 -0.32 22.38 -16.57
C VAL A 153 -1.62 22.90 -17.16
N SER A 154 -1.55 23.91 -18.02
CA SER A 154 -2.72 24.62 -18.56
C SER A 154 -2.50 25.07 -20.00
N CYS A 155 -3.52 24.89 -20.84
CA CYS A 155 -3.50 25.29 -22.22
C CYS A 155 -3.76 26.80 -22.35
N THR A 156 -2.84 27.49 -23.03
CA THR A 156 -2.96 28.93 -23.33
C THR A 156 -3.01 29.13 -24.84
N ALA A 157 -3.80 30.10 -25.31
CA ALA A 157 -3.89 30.40 -26.74
C ALA A 157 -2.52 30.84 -27.27
N TRP A 158 -2.13 30.35 -28.45
CA TRP A 158 -0.84 30.74 -29.03
C TRP A 158 -0.90 32.21 -29.37
N LYS A 159 0.15 32.96 -29.01
CA LYS A 159 0.36 34.26 -29.63
C LYS A 159 0.69 34.00 -31.09
N VAL A 160 -0.27 34.24 -31.96
CA VAL A 160 0.01 34.37 -33.39
C VAL A 160 0.98 35.53 -33.50
N ALA A 161 2.23 35.25 -33.85
CA ALA A 161 3.14 36.30 -34.27
C ALA A 161 2.54 36.91 -35.53
N VAL A 162 1.92 38.09 -35.37
CA VAL A 162 1.60 38.92 -36.52
C VAL A 162 2.93 39.20 -37.21
N PRO A 163 3.11 38.84 -38.49
CA PRO A 163 4.30 39.24 -39.21
C PRO A 163 4.31 40.77 -39.20
N HIS A 164 5.23 41.38 -38.45
CA HIS A 164 5.53 42.78 -38.64
C HIS A 164 6.17 42.89 -40.02
N HIS A 165 5.42 43.49 -40.94
CA HIS A 165 5.72 43.72 -42.35
C HIS A 165 5.63 42.51 -43.31
N ILE A 166 4.47 42.37 -43.96
CA ILE A 166 4.41 41.81 -45.31
C ILE A 166 5.02 42.87 -46.24
N ILE A 167 6.32 42.77 -46.56
CA ILE A 167 6.91 43.56 -47.66
C ILE A 167 6.56 42.84 -48.96
N CYS A 168 5.51 43.29 -49.64
CA CYS A 168 5.29 42.93 -51.04
C CYS A 168 6.36 43.64 -51.88
N ASN A 169 7.34 42.91 -52.41
CA ASN A 169 8.09 43.43 -53.55
C ASN A 169 7.20 43.36 -54.81
N ASN A 170 7.51 44.13 -55.85
CA ASN A 170 6.77 44.21 -57.13
C ASN A 170 6.63 42.88 -57.91
N THR A 171 7.08 41.77 -57.32
CA THR A 171 7.00 40.40 -57.84
C THR A 171 6.06 39.47 -57.03
N GLY A 172 5.41 39.97 -55.96
CA GLY A 172 4.38 39.21 -55.22
C GLY A 172 4.91 38.09 -54.30
N ILE A 173 6.20 38.09 -53.96
CA ILE A 173 6.82 37.07 -53.09
C ILE A 173 6.69 37.49 -51.62
N ILE A 174 6.10 36.62 -50.78
CA ILE A 174 6.01 36.80 -49.33
C ILE A 174 7.32 36.30 -48.71
N LEU A 175 8.14 37.21 -48.16
CA LEU A 175 9.34 36.88 -47.39
C LEU A 175 8.97 36.79 -45.91
N TYR A 176 9.03 35.59 -45.32
CA TYR A 176 8.95 35.41 -43.88
C TYR A 176 10.33 35.70 -43.26
N THR A 177 10.47 36.81 -42.53
CA THR A 177 11.64 37.02 -41.66
C THR A 177 11.40 36.35 -40.32
N VAL A 178 12.14 35.29 -40.04
CA VAL A 178 12.25 34.68 -38.71
C VAL A 178 13.08 35.61 -37.84
N LEU A 179 12.47 36.27 -36.86
CA LEU A 179 13.19 36.90 -35.76
C LEU A 179 13.31 35.89 -34.61
N LEU A 180 14.57 35.55 -34.28
CA LEU A 180 14.97 34.76 -33.12
C LEU A 180 14.57 35.45 -31.80
#